data_AF-A0A1I4AW66-F1
#
_entry.id   AF-A0A1I4AW66-F1
#
_cell.length_a   1.000
_cell.length_b   1.000
_cell.length_c   1.000
_cell.angle_alpha   90.00
_cell.angle_beta   90.00
_cell.angle_gamma   90.00
#
_symmetry.space_group_name_H-M   'P 1'
#
loop_
_entity.id
_entity.type
_entity.pdbx_description
1 polymer ?
#
loop_
_entity_poly.entity_id
_entity_poly.type
_entity_poly.pdbx_seq_one_letter_code
_entity_poly.pdbx_strand_id
1 'polypeptide(L)'
;MTAGSTDRHADLPLRNDDLVEFLLARFDEDEEAARFVQLSPAPTNQALVSHVLRDAEAKRQLVEYFRDLEQRGQRGATMEHALRLIGQTYADHPHYRDEWRPVPSS
;
A
#
# COMPACT_ATOMS: atom_id res chain seq x y z
N MET A 1 31.34 -1.22 -22.64
CA MET A 1 30.40 -2.30 -22.24
C MET A 1 30.41 -2.36 -20.72
N THR A 2 29.44 -1.74 -20.07
CA THR A 2 29.29 -1.76 -18.61
C THR A 2 28.09 -2.64 -18.28
N ALA A 3 28.40 -3.84 -17.79
CA ALA A 3 27.43 -4.77 -17.22
C ALA A 3 26.99 -4.30 -15.83
N GLY A 4 25.75 -4.66 -15.48
CA GLY A 4 25.30 -4.79 -14.09
C GLY A 4 24.66 -3.55 -13.49
N SER A 5 23.49 -3.14 -13.98
CA SER A 5 22.56 -2.37 -13.14
C SER A 5 21.86 -3.37 -12.22
N THR A 6 22.48 -3.57 -11.07
CA THR A 6 22.17 -4.60 -10.09
C THR A 6 20.73 -4.48 -9.61
N ASP A 7 20.01 -5.58 -9.84
CA ASP A 7 18.81 -6.03 -9.16
C ASP A 7 19.04 -6.05 -7.63
N ARG A 8 19.01 -4.86 -7.02
CA ARG A 8 19.39 -4.65 -5.62
C ARG A 8 18.28 -5.00 -4.63
N HIS A 9 17.13 -5.44 -5.13
CA HIS A 9 15.95 -5.77 -4.34
C HIS A 9 15.65 -7.28 -4.27
N ALA A 10 16.31 -8.12 -5.08
CA ALA A 10 15.95 -9.53 -5.20
C ALA A 10 16.42 -10.45 -4.05
N ASP A 11 17.37 -10.01 -3.21
CA ASP A 11 18.07 -10.89 -2.25
C ASP A 11 18.01 -10.42 -0.79
N LEU A 12 17.21 -9.39 -0.49
CA LEU A 12 16.95 -8.97 0.90
C LEU A 12 15.69 -9.68 1.41
N PRO A 13 15.67 -10.19 2.66
CA PRO A 13 14.46 -10.77 3.22
C PRO A 13 13.33 -9.73 3.13
N LEU A 14 12.21 -10.08 2.49
CA LEU A 14 11.01 -9.24 2.36
C LEU A 14 10.71 -8.53 3.69
N ARG A 15 11.11 -7.26 3.79
CA ARG A 15 10.86 -6.45 4.99
C ARG A 15 9.45 -5.89 4.88
N ASN A 16 8.81 -5.67 6.02
CA ASN A 16 7.53 -4.94 6.06
C ASN A 16 7.63 -3.59 5.32
N ASP A 17 8.83 -3.00 5.28
CA ASP A 17 9.16 -1.82 4.49
C ASP A 17 8.75 -1.95 3.00
N ASP A 18 8.96 -3.11 2.36
CA ASP A 18 8.60 -3.30 0.95
C ASP A 18 7.08 -3.25 0.74
N LEU A 19 6.31 -3.85 1.67
CA LEU A 19 4.85 -3.80 1.64
C LEU A 19 4.34 -2.39 1.94
N VAL A 20 4.98 -1.68 2.88
CA VAL A 20 4.68 -0.29 3.21
C VAL A 20 4.90 0.60 1.98
N GLU A 21 6.05 0.50 1.32
CA GLU A 21 6.35 1.26 0.09
C GLU A 21 5.36 0.95 -1.03
N PHE A 22 5.01 -0.33 -1.23
CA PHE A 22 4.00 -0.74 -2.19
C PHE A 22 2.64 -0.10 -1.89
N LEU A 23 2.17 -0.17 -0.65
CA LEU A 23 0.87 0.37 -0.23
C LEU A 23 0.80 1.88 -0.43
N LEU A 24 1.83 2.62 -0.02
CA LEU A 24 1.88 4.08 -0.20
C LEU A 24 1.78 4.45 -1.69
N ALA A 25 2.54 3.75 -2.55
CA ALA A 25 2.48 3.97 -3.99
C ALA A 25 1.09 3.66 -4.59
N ARG A 26 0.39 2.63 -4.09
CA ARG A 26 -0.98 2.31 -4.55
C ARG A 26 -1.99 3.36 -4.10
N PHE A 27 -1.88 3.88 -2.87
CA PHE A 27 -2.78 4.93 -2.41
C PHE A 27 -2.60 6.23 -3.20
N ASP A 28 -1.35 6.56 -3.58
CA ASP A 28 -1.09 7.71 -4.46
C ASP A 28 -1.75 7.51 -5.84
N GLU A 29 -1.63 6.33 -6.45
CA GLU A 29 -2.29 6.01 -7.72
C GLU A 29 -3.83 6.05 -7.62
N ASP A 30 -4.41 5.50 -6.55
CA ASP A 30 -5.85 5.51 -6.31
C ASP A 30 -6.38 6.95 -6.15
N GLU A 31 -5.61 7.82 -5.49
CA GLU A 31 -5.94 9.24 -5.39
C GLU A 31 -5.85 9.96 -6.73
N GLU A 32 -4.80 9.71 -7.51
CA GLU A 32 -4.68 10.29 -8.84
C GLU A 32 -5.84 9.86 -9.73
N ALA A 33 -6.22 8.58 -9.70
CA ALA A 33 -7.37 8.05 -10.43
C ALA A 33 -8.68 8.70 -9.95
N ALA A 34 -8.89 8.81 -8.64
CA ALA A 34 -10.08 9.44 -8.07
C ALA A 34 -10.17 10.94 -8.42
N ARG A 35 -9.05 11.68 -8.36
CA ARG A 35 -8.97 13.08 -8.80
C ARG A 35 -9.27 13.22 -10.28
N PHE A 36 -8.77 12.31 -11.12
CA PHE A 36 -9.09 12.31 -12.54
C PHE A 36 -10.60 12.12 -12.79
N VAL A 37 -11.23 11.17 -12.08
CA VAL A 37 -12.70 10.96 -12.16
C VAL A 37 -13.47 12.17 -11.64
N GLN A 38 -12.95 12.90 -10.64
CA GLN A 38 -13.57 14.11 -10.10
C GLN A 38 -13.74 15.23 -11.14
N LEU A 39 -12.88 15.27 -12.15
CA LEU A 39 -12.98 16.24 -13.26
C LEU A 39 -14.18 15.96 -14.18
N SER A 40 -14.84 14.81 -14.05
CA SER A 40 -16.07 14.50 -14.75
C SER A 40 -17.27 15.25 -14.15
N PRO A 41 -18.13 15.88 -14.98
CA PRO A 41 -19.29 16.65 -14.51
C PRO A 41 -20.47 15.79 -14.00
N ALA A 42 -20.35 14.45 -13.97
CA ALA A 42 -21.43 13.57 -13.54
C ALA A 42 -21.62 13.57 -12.00
N PRO A 43 -22.78 14.01 -11.47
CA PRO A 43 -23.00 14.16 -10.03
C PRO A 43 -22.95 12.84 -9.25
N THR A 44 -23.29 11.72 -9.89
CA THR A 44 -23.30 10.37 -9.27
C THR A 44 -21.92 9.91 -8.81
N ASN A 45 -20.83 10.50 -9.33
CA ASN A 45 -19.47 10.08 -9.00
C ASN A 45 -18.85 10.90 -7.86
N GLN A 46 -19.37 12.09 -7.54
CA GLN A 46 -18.70 13.01 -6.60
C GLN A 46 -18.62 12.47 -5.17
N ALA A 47 -19.71 11.87 -4.66
CA ALA A 47 -19.73 11.31 -3.30
C ALA A 47 -18.81 10.08 -3.18
N LEU A 48 -18.82 9.21 -4.20
CA LEU A 48 -17.96 8.03 -4.28
C LEU A 48 -16.47 8.44 -4.36
N VAL A 49 -16.14 9.38 -5.25
CA VAL A 49 -14.78 9.94 -5.36
C VAL A 49 -14.33 10.57 -4.04
N SER A 50 -15.18 11.37 -3.38
CA SER A 50 -14.85 11.98 -2.09
C SER A 50 -14.60 10.92 -1.00
N HIS A 51 -15.32 9.80 -1.05
CA HIS A 51 -15.11 8.68 -0.15
C HIS A 51 -13.76 7.99 -0.42
N VAL A 52 -13.44 7.68 -1.68
CA VAL A 52 -12.15 7.05 -2.07
C VAL A 52 -10.97 7.91 -1.65
N LEU A 53 -11.02 9.22 -1.88
CA LEU A 53 -9.95 10.14 -1.45
C LEU A 53 -9.74 10.14 0.07
N ARG A 54 -10.83 10.10 0.86
CA ARG A 54 -10.73 10.03 2.32
C ARG A 54 -10.20 8.69 2.81
N ASP A 55 -10.59 7.61 2.14
CA ASP A 55 -10.14 6.26 2.49
C ASP A 55 -8.65 6.07 2.16
N ALA A 56 -8.19 6.53 1.00
CA ALA A 56 -6.78 6.51 0.61
C ALA A 56 -5.91 7.31 1.60
N GLU A 57 -6.34 8.53 1.96
CA GLU A 57 -5.64 9.36 2.95
C GLU A 57 -5.61 8.71 4.33
N ALA A 58 -6.73 8.15 4.81
CA ALA A 58 -6.78 7.45 6.09
C ALA A 58 -5.84 6.23 6.13
N LYS A 59 -5.79 5.47 5.04
CA LYS A 59 -4.89 4.33 4.90
C LYS A 59 -3.43 4.77 4.83
N ARG A 60 -3.10 5.86 4.13
CA ARG A 60 -1.75 6.45 4.13
C ARG A 60 -1.30 6.79 5.54
N GLN A 61 -2.09 7.55 6.28
CA GLN A 61 -1.78 7.93 7.66
C GLN A 61 -1.57 6.70 8.56
N LEU A 62 -2.38 5.65 8.40
CA LEU A 62 -2.24 4.42 9.17
C LEU A 62 -0.93 3.68 8.86
N VAL A 63 -0.58 3.56 7.57
CA VAL A 63 0.65 2.89 7.13
C VAL A 63 1.89 3.66 7.59
N GLU A 64 1.88 4.99 7.49
CA GLU A 64 2.95 5.85 7.99
C GLU A 64 3.09 5.76 9.51
N TYR A 65 1.97 5.75 10.24
CA TYR A 65 1.98 5.55 11.69
C TYR A 65 2.63 4.22 12.08
N PHE A 66 2.33 3.14 11.36
CA PHE A 66 2.94 1.83 11.58
C PHE A 66 4.44 1.83 11.29
N ARG A 67 4.87 2.48 10.21
CA ARG A 67 6.28 2.67 9.88
C ARG A 67 7.02 3.40 11.01
N ASP A 68 6.43 4.47 11.53
CA ASP A 68 6.97 5.24 12.65
C ASP A 68 7.10 4.41 13.94
N LEU A 69 6.11 3.57 14.23
CA LEU A 69 6.17 2.65 15.37
C LEU A 69 7.29 1.61 15.21
N GLU A 70 7.46 1.02 14.03
CA GLU A 70 8.54 0.07 13.77
C GLU A 70 9.92 0.74 13.94
N GLN A 71 10.10 1.96 13.43
CA GLN A 71 11.35 2.72 13.61
C GLN A 71 11.68 3.02 15.08
N ARG A 72 10.67 3.12 15.94
CA ARG A 72 10.82 3.29 17.39
C ARG A 72 11.02 1.96 18.14
N GLY A 73 11.17 0.84 17.42
CA GLY A 73 11.34 -0.50 17.98
C GLY A 73 10.05 -1.14 18.50
N GLN A 74 8.89 -0.54 18.23
CA GLN A 74 7.58 -1.02 18.66
C GLN A 74 6.93 -1.84 17.54
N ARG A 75 7.54 -2.98 17.19
CA ARG A 75 6.99 -3.92 16.19
C ARG A 75 6.10 -4.96 16.85
N GLY A 76 4.92 -5.19 16.28
CA GLY A 76 3.97 -6.21 16.74
C GLY A 76 3.33 -6.97 15.58
N ALA A 77 3.09 -8.28 15.77
CA ALA A 77 2.48 -9.15 14.76
C ALA A 77 1.11 -8.65 14.27
N THR A 78 0.34 -7.97 15.13
CA THR A 78 -0.95 -7.36 14.77
C THR A 78 -0.81 -6.30 13.68
N MET A 79 0.27 -5.51 13.73
CA MET A 79 0.54 -4.43 12.78
C MET A 79 0.88 -4.98 11.41
N GLU A 80 1.75 -5.99 11.38
CA GLU A 80 2.09 -6.72 10.16
C GLU A 80 0.85 -7.37 9.53
N HIS A 81 0.00 -7.99 10.34
CA HIS A 81 -1.25 -8.60 9.85
C HIS A 81 -2.21 -7.55 9.25
N ALA A 82 -2.34 -6.39 9.88
CA ALA A 82 -3.16 -5.30 9.36
C ALA A 82 -2.65 -4.78 8.00
N LEU A 83 -1.33 -4.59 7.85
CA LEU A 83 -0.72 -4.19 6.57
C LEU A 83 -1.02 -5.21 5.46
N ARG A 84 -0.89 -6.51 5.77
CA ARG A 84 -1.20 -7.58 4.81
C ARG A 84 -2.68 -7.59 4.42
N LEU A 85 -3.60 -7.35 5.36
CA LEU A 85 -5.05 -7.26 5.09
C LEU A 85 -5.37 -6.10 4.14
N ILE A 86 -4.73 -4.94 4.33
CA ILE A 86 -4.89 -3.82 3.41
C ILE A 86 -4.28 -4.18 2.04
N GLY A 87 -3.11 -4.82 2.03
CA GLY A 87 -2.47 -5.29 0.80
C GLY A 87 -3.33 -6.23 -0.04
N GLN A 88 -4.23 -7.02 0.57
CA GLN A 88 -5.13 -7.91 -0.18
C GLN A 88 -6.00 -7.18 -1.21
N THR A 89 -6.31 -5.89 -1.03
CA THR A 89 -7.09 -5.14 -2.02
C THR A 89 -6.38 -5.01 -3.37
N TYR A 90 -5.08 -5.30 -3.40
CA TYR A 90 -4.23 -5.23 -4.59
C TYR A 90 -3.67 -6.61 -4.98
N ALA A 91 -4.29 -7.72 -4.56
CA ALA A 91 -3.77 -9.06 -4.81
C ALA A 91 -3.64 -9.43 -6.31
N ASP A 92 -4.41 -8.78 -7.19
CA ASP A 92 -4.34 -8.98 -8.64
C ASP A 92 -3.33 -8.05 -9.33
N HIS A 93 -2.62 -7.21 -8.57
CA HIS A 93 -1.68 -6.25 -9.11
C HIS A 93 -0.35 -6.94 -9.53
N PRO A 94 0.24 -6.63 -10.70
CA PRO A 94 1.46 -7.31 -11.19
C PRO A 94 2.68 -7.21 -10.28
N HIS A 95 2.75 -6.17 -9.45
CA HIS A 95 3.81 -5.95 -8.46
C HIS A 95 3.46 -6.44 -7.05
N TYR A 96 2.26 -7.00 -6.85
CA TYR A 96 1.89 -7.68 -5.62
C TYR A 96 2.70 -8.97 -5.48
N ARG A 97 3.20 -9.25 -4.29
CA ARG A 97 3.98 -10.45 -3.99
C ARG A 97 3.16 -11.40 -3.12
N ASP A 98 3.14 -12.70 -3.46
CA ASP A 98 2.32 -13.69 -2.75
C ASP A 98 2.68 -13.83 -1.26
N GLU A 99 3.92 -13.52 -0.86
CA GLU A 99 4.32 -13.55 0.55
C GLU A 99 3.61 -12.49 1.41
N TRP A 100 3.04 -11.45 0.78
CA TRP A 100 2.22 -10.43 1.45
C TRP A 100 0.80 -10.89 1.74
N ARG A 101 0.38 -12.08 1.30
CA ARG A 101 -0.92 -12.62 1.66
C ARG A 101 -1.02 -12.78 3.18
N PRO A 102 -2.13 -12.34 3.80
CA PRO A 102 -2.44 -12.66 5.18
C PRO A 102 -2.42 -14.15 5.41
N VAL A 103 -1.65 -14.58 6.40
CA VAL A 103 -1.80 -15.90 6.99
C VAL A 103 -3.13 -15.93 7.76
N PRO A 104 -3.96 -16.97 7.61
CA PRO A 104 -5.20 -17.09 8.35
C PRO A 104 -4.92 -17.06 9.86
N SER A 105 -5.65 -16.22 10.59
CA SER A 105 -5.64 -16.23 12.05
C SER A 105 -6.21 -17.57 12.52
N SER A 106 -5.43 -18.35 13.26
CA SER A 106 -5.90 -19.58 13.94
C SER A 106 -6.67 -19.25 15.20
#